data_AF-A0A1B1M2W5-F1
#
_entry.id   AF-A0A1B1M2W5-F1
#
_cell.length_a   1.000
_cell.length_b   1.000
_cell.length_c   1.000
_cell.angle_alpha   90.00
_cell.angle_beta   90.00
_cell.angle_gamma   90.00
#
_symmetry.space_group_name_H-M   'P 1'
#
loop_
_entity.id
_entity.type
_entity.pdbx_description
1 polymer ?
#
loop_
_entity_poly.entity_id
_entity_poly.type
_entity_poly.pdbx_seq_one_letter_code
_entity_poly.pdbx_strand_id
1 'polypeptide(L)'
;MTTETSTAATVTDRAARLDALPADTPHILDNPALASLTGPHARFAERRGRVLRYPVDVTGWVALPDEPDAKDWADLAALAGPGAEVPLSGYCGRLPDDWEVTFRIAGVQLVDESLAAAPAPEAVRLGPADVPEMLDLVARTRPGPFLHRTVELGTYLGIRRNGTLVAMAGERLHPPGWTEISAVCTDPAARGQGLGTRLVRAVAHGIRERGETPFLHTAAANTDAIRLYESLGFRLRRGTAFLAARVPRRPTAGPPACRRRGQSSAGRAPVEPL
;
A
#
# COMPACT_ATOMS: atom_id res chain seq x y z
N MET A 1 -24.27 12.78 17.57
CA MET A 1 -23.48 12.60 16.32
C MET A 1 -22.09 13.26 16.45
N THR A 2 -21.44 13.14 17.62
CA THR A 2 -20.21 13.88 17.97
C THR A 2 -19.11 13.00 18.59
N THR A 3 -19.37 11.70 18.81
CA THR A 3 -18.45 10.76 19.48
C THR A 3 -17.47 10.06 18.53
N GLU A 4 -17.85 9.82 17.26
CA GLU A 4 -16.97 9.17 16.28
C GLU A 4 -15.81 10.08 15.83
N THR A 5 -16.08 11.35 15.57
CA THR A 5 -15.06 12.34 15.18
C THR A 5 -14.00 12.52 16.27
N SER A 6 -14.40 12.45 17.54
CA SER A 6 -13.50 12.58 18.69
C SER A 6 -12.54 11.39 18.82
N THR A 7 -12.98 10.16 18.51
CA THR A 7 -12.16 8.96 18.69
C THR A 7 -11.13 8.79 17.57
N ALA A 8 -11.49 9.11 16.32
CA ALA A 8 -10.56 9.10 15.19
C ALA A 8 -9.44 10.15 15.35
N ALA A 9 -9.77 11.31 15.92
CA ALA A 9 -8.79 12.33 16.27
C ALA A 9 -7.77 11.81 17.31
N THR A 10 -8.22 11.05 18.32
CA THR A 10 -7.34 10.46 19.35
C THR A 10 -6.37 9.42 18.79
N VAL A 11 -6.80 8.58 17.84
CA VAL A 11 -5.92 7.61 17.16
C VAL A 11 -4.85 8.35 16.34
N THR A 12 -5.27 9.35 15.59
CA THR A 12 -4.36 10.16 14.76
C THR A 12 -3.34 10.90 15.62
N ASP A 13 -3.77 11.46 16.76
CA ASP A 13 -2.89 12.10 17.74
C ASP A 13 -1.91 11.10 18.37
N ARG A 14 -2.36 9.91 18.78
CA ARG A 14 -1.47 8.83 19.26
C ARG A 14 -0.42 8.46 18.20
N ALA A 15 -0.83 8.30 16.95
CA ALA A 15 0.06 7.97 15.85
C ALA A 15 1.08 9.09 15.58
N ALA A 16 0.62 10.35 15.56
CA ALA A 16 1.47 11.52 15.37
C ALA A 16 2.50 11.69 16.50
N ARG A 17 2.11 11.40 17.75
CA ARG A 17 3.04 11.40 18.89
C ARG A 17 4.11 10.32 18.78
N LEU A 18 3.76 9.14 18.27
CA LEU A 18 4.72 8.06 18.02
C LEU A 18 5.68 8.42 16.88
N ASP A 19 5.16 9.04 15.81
CA ASP A 19 5.97 9.51 14.67
C ASP A 19 6.93 10.66 15.07
N ALA A 20 6.56 11.45 16.06
CA ALA A 20 7.36 12.56 16.58
C ALA A 20 8.52 12.12 17.50
N LEU A 21 8.53 10.86 17.96
CA LEU A 21 9.67 10.32 18.70
C LEU A 21 10.83 10.08 17.71
N PRO A 22 12.05 10.56 18.00
CA PRO A 22 13.19 10.32 17.13
C PRO A 22 13.41 8.81 16.99
N ALA A 23 13.22 8.29 15.77
CA ALA A 23 13.61 6.94 15.43
C ALA A 23 15.10 6.96 15.04
N ASP A 24 15.95 6.37 15.88
CA ASP A 24 17.41 6.35 15.68
C ASP A 24 17.83 5.51 14.44
N THR A 25 16.93 4.82 13.76
CA THR A 25 17.23 4.04 12.54
C THR A 25 15.99 3.86 11.65
N PRO A 26 16.09 4.02 10.31
CA PRO A 26 15.01 3.67 9.38
C PRO A 26 14.60 2.20 9.56
N HIS A 27 13.31 1.94 9.70
CA HIS A 27 12.78 0.59 9.86
C HIS A 27 12.26 0.06 8.53
N ILE A 28 12.39 -1.25 8.29
CA ILE A 28 11.95 -1.89 7.04
C ILE A 28 10.44 -1.72 6.74
N LEU A 29 9.65 -1.45 7.79
CA LEU A 29 8.21 -1.19 7.70
C LEU A 29 7.84 0.26 7.41
N ASP A 30 8.83 1.16 7.32
CA ASP A 30 8.59 2.54 6.89
C ASP A 30 8.34 2.60 5.38
N ASN A 31 8.91 1.65 4.63
CA ASN A 31 8.66 1.45 3.22
C ASN A 31 8.45 -0.04 2.89
N PRO A 32 7.34 -0.63 3.36
CA PRO A 32 7.14 -2.07 3.31
C PRO A 32 6.91 -2.55 1.87
N ALA A 33 6.38 -1.70 0.98
CA ALA A 33 6.22 -2.03 -0.44
C ALA A 33 7.58 -2.16 -1.14
N LEU A 34 8.49 -1.21 -0.91
CA LEU A 34 9.86 -1.28 -1.44
C LEU A 34 10.57 -2.52 -0.91
N ALA A 35 10.56 -2.71 0.41
CA ALA A 35 11.22 -3.85 1.05
C ALA A 35 10.68 -5.21 0.59
N SER A 36 9.37 -5.31 0.32
CA SER A 36 8.77 -6.50 -0.27
C SER A 36 9.29 -6.74 -1.69
N LEU A 37 9.21 -5.73 -2.57
CA LEU A 37 9.60 -5.82 -3.97
C LEU A 37 11.11 -5.97 -4.20
N THR A 38 11.95 -5.59 -3.23
CA THR A 38 13.39 -5.89 -3.23
C THR A 38 13.75 -7.17 -2.47
N GLY A 39 12.77 -7.84 -1.87
CA GLY A 39 12.95 -9.01 -1.02
C GLY A 39 12.06 -10.18 -1.47
N PRO A 40 11.25 -10.78 -0.57
CA PRO A 40 10.42 -11.95 -0.87
C PRO A 40 9.52 -11.80 -2.12
N HIS A 41 9.10 -10.58 -2.45
CA HIS A 41 8.24 -10.29 -3.62
C HIS A 41 9.04 -9.85 -4.86
N ALA A 42 10.36 -10.03 -4.91
CA ALA A 42 11.19 -9.66 -6.07
C ALA A 42 10.70 -10.26 -7.40
N ARG A 43 10.08 -11.45 -7.37
CA ARG A 43 9.46 -12.08 -8.56
C ARG A 43 8.32 -11.28 -9.19
N PHE A 44 7.72 -10.33 -8.46
CA PHE A 44 6.67 -9.44 -8.97
C PHE A 44 7.22 -8.08 -9.43
N ALA A 45 8.50 -7.77 -9.18
CA ALA A 45 9.00 -6.41 -9.33
C ALA A 45 9.14 -6.00 -10.80
N GLU A 46 8.27 -5.10 -11.25
CA GLU A 46 8.50 -4.31 -12.45
C GLU A 46 9.30 -3.06 -12.10
N ARG A 47 10.48 -2.89 -12.70
CA ARG A 47 11.45 -1.85 -12.32
C ARG A 47 11.64 -0.80 -13.41
N ARG A 48 11.70 0.46 -13.00
CA ARG A 48 12.27 1.55 -13.79
C ARG A 48 13.10 2.48 -12.91
N GLY A 49 14.41 2.49 -13.12
CA GLY A 49 15.32 3.19 -12.22
C GLY A 49 15.23 2.66 -10.78
N ARG A 50 14.95 3.55 -9.82
CA ARG A 50 14.72 3.19 -8.41
C ARG A 50 13.25 2.89 -8.08
N VAL A 51 12.34 3.14 -9.02
CA VAL A 51 10.90 2.88 -8.85
C VAL A 51 10.61 1.42 -9.13
N LEU A 52 9.81 0.81 -8.25
CA LEU A 52 9.27 -0.53 -8.42
C LEU A 52 7.75 -0.48 -8.42
N ARG A 53 7.11 -1.41 -9.12
CA ARG A 53 5.67 -1.68 -8.95
C ARG A 53 5.37 -3.17 -9.05
N TYR A 54 4.22 -3.55 -8.53
CA TYR A 54 3.62 -4.84 -8.83
C TYR A 54 2.99 -4.84 -10.24
N PRO A 55 2.77 -6.02 -10.86
CA PRO A 55 1.90 -6.12 -12.01
C PRO A 55 0.51 -5.61 -11.62
N VAL A 56 -0.07 -4.75 -12.46
CA VAL A 56 -1.35 -4.06 -12.18
C VAL A 56 -2.52 -5.01 -11.92
N ASP A 57 -2.34 -6.26 -12.34
CA ASP A 57 -3.31 -7.34 -12.32
C ASP A 57 -3.15 -8.19 -11.01
N VAL A 58 -2.04 -8.02 -10.29
CA VAL A 58 -1.79 -8.51 -8.92
C VAL A 58 -2.19 -7.47 -7.88
N THR A 59 -1.69 -6.24 -7.99
CA THR A 59 -2.06 -5.09 -7.16
C THR A 59 -1.55 -3.79 -7.80
N GLY A 60 -2.23 -2.66 -7.55
CA GLY A 60 -1.82 -1.35 -8.08
C GLY A 60 -0.62 -0.70 -7.38
N TRP A 61 -0.04 -1.36 -6.36
CA TRP A 61 0.92 -0.72 -5.46
C TRP A 61 2.26 -0.44 -6.15
N VAL A 62 2.82 0.73 -5.84
CA VAL A 62 4.15 1.16 -6.27
C VAL A 62 5.03 1.40 -5.06
N ALA A 63 6.34 1.34 -5.28
CA ALA A 63 7.34 1.64 -4.29
C ALA A 63 8.32 2.68 -4.85
N LEU A 64 8.32 3.84 -4.20
CA LEU A 64 9.30 4.90 -4.38
C LEU A 64 10.43 4.74 -3.35
N PRO A 65 11.64 5.27 -3.61
CA PRO A 65 12.61 5.50 -2.53
C PRO A 65 12.02 6.46 -1.49
N ASP A 66 12.56 6.44 -0.27
CA ASP A 66 12.05 7.24 0.85
C ASP A 66 12.10 8.75 0.55
N GLU A 67 13.14 9.17 -0.19
CA GLU A 67 13.31 10.53 -0.71
C GLU A 67 13.35 10.50 -2.25
N PRO A 68 12.19 10.52 -2.93
CA PRO A 68 12.12 10.49 -4.37
C PRO A 68 12.52 11.83 -4.97
N ASP A 69 13.39 11.79 -5.98
CA ASP A 69 13.80 12.96 -6.76
C ASP A 69 12.97 13.11 -8.05
N ALA A 70 13.22 14.17 -8.81
CA ALA A 70 12.51 14.44 -10.06
C ALA A 70 12.62 13.30 -11.10
N LYS A 71 13.73 12.55 -11.09
CA LYS A 71 13.91 11.42 -11.99
C LYS A 71 13.04 10.25 -11.55
N ASP A 72 12.92 9.98 -10.25
CA ASP A 72 12.02 8.93 -9.76
C ASP A 72 10.56 9.21 -10.12
N TRP A 73 10.11 10.47 -10.01
CA TRP A 73 8.77 10.87 -10.44
C TRP A 73 8.55 10.71 -11.95
N ALA A 74 9.54 11.05 -12.77
CA ALA A 74 9.49 10.84 -14.22
C ALA A 74 9.47 9.33 -14.57
N ASP A 75 10.24 8.51 -13.85
CA ASP A 75 10.23 7.06 -14.03
C ASP A 75 8.88 6.46 -13.60
N LEU A 76 8.29 6.90 -12.49
CA LEU A 76 6.95 6.49 -12.07
C LEU A 76 5.90 6.86 -13.11
N ALA A 77 5.91 8.10 -13.61
CA ALA A 77 4.99 8.56 -14.64
C ALA A 77 5.07 7.70 -15.91
N ALA A 78 6.28 7.35 -16.32
CA ALA A 78 6.49 6.56 -17.53
C ALA A 78 6.23 5.06 -17.32
N LEU A 79 6.27 4.57 -16.08
CA LEU A 79 5.92 3.19 -15.70
C LEU A 79 4.40 3.00 -15.56
N ALA A 80 3.69 4.01 -15.06
CA ALA A 80 2.23 3.99 -14.89
C ALA A 80 1.47 4.41 -16.16
N GLY A 81 2.05 5.31 -16.95
CA GLY A 81 1.45 5.86 -18.17
C GLY A 81 0.67 7.16 -17.95
N PRO A 82 0.55 8.02 -18.98
CA PRO A 82 -0.10 9.32 -18.84
C PRO A 82 -1.57 9.22 -18.40
N GLY A 83 -1.96 10.02 -17.40
CA GLY A 83 -3.33 10.06 -16.87
C GLY A 83 -3.74 8.85 -16.01
N ALA A 84 -2.86 7.85 -15.85
CA ALA A 84 -3.08 6.73 -14.95
C ALA A 84 -3.18 7.23 -13.50
N GLU A 85 -4.00 6.55 -12.71
CA GLU A 85 -4.06 6.77 -11.27
C GLU A 85 -3.12 5.77 -10.58
N VAL A 86 -2.31 6.26 -9.65
CA VAL A 86 -1.28 5.47 -8.98
C VAL A 86 -1.46 5.57 -7.46
N PRO A 87 -1.68 4.44 -6.76
CA PRO A 87 -1.72 4.44 -5.30
C PRO A 87 -0.31 4.56 -4.72
N LEU A 88 -0.11 5.57 -3.89
CA LEU A 88 1.12 5.92 -3.19
C LEU A 88 0.98 5.63 -1.68
N SER A 89 0.46 4.45 -1.34
CA SER A 89 0.28 3.99 0.04
C SER A 89 1.61 3.98 0.79
N GLY A 90 1.67 4.63 1.96
CA GLY A 90 2.91 4.77 2.73
C GLY A 90 3.66 6.06 2.48
N TYR A 91 3.43 6.75 1.35
CA TYR A 91 4.14 7.98 1.01
C TYR A 91 3.51 9.20 1.68
N CYS A 92 4.30 9.88 2.52
CA CYS A 92 3.88 11.09 3.24
C CYS A 92 4.56 12.38 2.75
N GLY A 93 5.42 12.30 1.73
CA GLY A 93 6.15 13.45 1.19
C GLY A 93 5.31 14.35 0.27
N ARG A 94 5.94 15.39 -0.28
CA ARG A 94 5.31 16.32 -1.23
C ARG A 94 5.36 15.76 -2.65
N LEU A 95 4.23 15.82 -3.34
CA LEU A 95 4.13 15.45 -4.76
C LEU A 95 4.61 16.60 -5.64
N PRO A 96 5.12 16.32 -6.86
CA PRO A 96 5.37 17.35 -7.85
C PRO A 96 4.09 18.12 -8.18
N ASP A 97 4.21 19.41 -8.50
CA ASP A 97 3.06 20.33 -8.65
C ASP A 97 2.15 19.98 -9.84
N ASP A 98 2.64 19.20 -10.80
CA ASP A 98 1.89 18.73 -11.97
C ASP A 98 1.10 17.44 -11.72
N TRP A 99 1.25 16.82 -10.55
CA TRP A 99 0.48 15.64 -10.14
C TRP A 99 -0.79 16.03 -9.39
N GLU A 100 -1.91 15.43 -9.78
CA GLU A 100 -3.20 15.65 -9.11
C GLU A 100 -3.42 14.60 -8.02
N VAL A 101 -3.59 15.02 -6.77
CA VAL A 101 -4.03 14.11 -5.70
C VAL A 101 -5.50 13.77 -5.91
N THR A 102 -5.82 12.51 -6.20
CA THR A 102 -7.19 12.06 -6.46
C THR A 102 -7.86 11.47 -5.23
N PHE A 103 -7.07 10.96 -4.29
CA PHE A 103 -7.54 10.37 -3.05
C PHE A 103 -6.51 10.53 -1.94
N ARG A 104 -6.93 10.90 -0.74
CA ARG A 104 -6.04 10.90 0.43
C ARG A 104 -6.84 10.65 1.71
N ILE A 105 -6.43 9.65 2.48
CA ILE A 105 -6.91 9.43 3.84
C ILE A 105 -5.75 9.11 4.79
N ALA A 106 -5.91 9.43 6.06
CA ALA A 106 -4.97 9.04 7.10
C ALA A 106 -5.06 7.53 7.34
N GLY A 107 -3.90 6.88 7.43
CA GLY A 107 -3.75 5.48 7.78
C GLY A 107 -2.94 5.32 9.06
N VAL A 108 -3.01 4.14 9.64
CA VAL A 108 -2.15 3.72 10.75
C VAL A 108 -1.54 2.37 10.45
N GLN A 109 -0.32 2.15 10.92
CA GLN A 109 0.35 0.87 10.89
C GLN A 109 0.37 0.27 12.29
N LEU A 110 0.00 -1.00 12.40
CA LEU A 110 0.04 -1.77 13.64
C LEU A 110 0.96 -2.98 13.45
N VAL A 111 1.70 -3.33 14.49
CA VAL A 111 2.62 -4.48 14.52
C VAL A 111 2.23 -5.43 15.63
N ASP A 112 2.53 -6.71 15.44
CA ASP A 112 2.40 -7.71 16.49
C ASP A 112 3.31 -7.36 17.68
N GLU A 113 2.74 -7.27 18.87
CA GLU A 113 3.46 -7.14 20.14
C GLU A 113 3.22 -8.34 21.06
N SER A 114 1.97 -8.77 21.15
CA SER A 114 1.54 -9.86 22.04
C SER A 114 0.40 -10.68 21.44
N LEU A 115 0.30 -10.71 20.10
CA LEU A 115 -0.83 -11.33 19.41
C LEU A 115 -1.02 -12.79 19.85
N ALA A 116 -2.22 -13.14 20.28
CA ALA A 116 -2.57 -14.53 20.60
C ALA A 116 -2.88 -15.31 19.32
N ALA A 117 -1.84 -15.58 18.52
CA ALA A 117 -1.93 -16.35 17.28
C ALA A 117 -2.36 -17.79 17.59
N ALA A 118 -3.31 -18.31 16.81
CA ALA A 118 -3.88 -19.64 17.00
C ALA A 118 -4.44 -20.16 15.67
N PRO A 119 -4.33 -21.47 15.39
CA PRO A 119 -4.94 -22.06 14.20
C PRO A 119 -6.47 -21.94 14.24
N ALA A 120 -7.09 -21.97 13.07
CA ALA A 120 -8.55 -22.06 12.93
C ALA A 120 -8.90 -23.34 12.18
N PRO A 121 -9.27 -24.44 12.87
CA PRO A 121 -9.54 -25.73 12.23
C PRO A 121 -10.66 -25.72 11.17
N GLU A 122 -11.61 -24.78 11.27
CA GLU A 122 -12.67 -24.59 10.27
C GLU A 122 -12.22 -23.80 9.03
N ALA A 123 -11.05 -23.14 9.09
CA ALA A 123 -10.56 -22.31 8.01
C ALA A 123 -9.88 -23.17 6.96
N VAL A 124 -10.21 -22.93 5.70
CA VAL A 124 -9.62 -23.60 4.55
C VAL A 124 -8.68 -22.66 3.83
N ARG A 125 -7.60 -23.21 3.26
CA ARG A 125 -6.69 -22.44 2.41
C ARG A 125 -7.40 -22.12 1.09
N LEU A 126 -7.41 -20.83 0.73
CA LEU A 126 -7.93 -20.35 -0.54
C LEU A 126 -6.78 -20.22 -1.55
N GLY A 127 -7.06 -20.52 -2.80
CA GLY A 127 -6.12 -20.43 -3.90
C GLY A 127 -6.75 -19.91 -5.19
N PRO A 128 -6.05 -20.04 -6.34
CA PRO A 128 -6.52 -19.52 -7.62
C PRO A 128 -7.92 -19.99 -8.05
N ALA A 129 -8.32 -21.21 -7.66
CA ALA A 129 -9.65 -21.74 -7.96
C ALA A 129 -10.77 -21.03 -7.19
N ASP A 130 -10.47 -20.43 -6.04
CA ASP A 130 -11.44 -19.74 -5.18
C ASP A 130 -11.62 -18.26 -5.56
N VAL A 131 -10.80 -17.72 -6.47
CA VAL A 131 -10.80 -16.29 -6.84
C VAL A 131 -12.19 -15.75 -7.21
N PRO A 132 -13.05 -16.46 -7.97
CA PRO A 132 -14.41 -16.00 -8.21
C PRO A 132 -15.22 -15.76 -6.93
N GLU A 133 -15.18 -16.68 -5.96
CA GLU A 133 -15.85 -16.54 -4.66
C GLU A 133 -15.22 -15.44 -3.80
N MET A 134 -13.89 -15.29 -3.85
CA MET A 134 -13.17 -14.23 -3.13
C MET A 134 -13.58 -12.84 -3.65
N LEU A 135 -13.61 -12.65 -4.96
CA LEU A 135 -14.03 -11.39 -5.60
C LEU A 135 -15.48 -11.06 -5.29
N ASP A 136 -16.36 -12.07 -5.29
CA ASP A 136 -17.76 -11.92 -4.92
C ASP A 136 -17.92 -11.47 -3.45
N LEU A 137 -17.18 -12.07 -2.50
CA LEU A 137 -17.15 -11.61 -1.12
C LEU A 137 -16.57 -10.19 -0.98
N VAL A 138 -15.49 -9.86 -1.71
CA VAL A 138 -14.90 -8.51 -1.74
C VAL A 138 -15.90 -7.49 -2.24
N ALA A 139 -16.67 -7.78 -3.29
CA ALA A 139 -17.67 -6.87 -3.83
C ALA A 139 -18.73 -6.50 -2.79
N ARG A 140 -19.17 -7.47 -1.97
CA ARG A 140 -20.15 -7.24 -0.89
C ARG A 140 -19.59 -6.52 0.32
N THR A 141 -18.31 -6.73 0.64
CA THR A 141 -17.72 -6.30 1.93
C THR A 141 -16.77 -5.10 1.81
N ARG A 142 -16.23 -4.84 0.62
CA ARG A 142 -15.31 -3.74 0.28
C ARG A 142 -14.15 -3.57 1.28
N PRO A 143 -13.33 -4.61 1.54
CA PRO A 143 -12.20 -4.54 2.49
C PRO A 143 -10.99 -3.74 1.99
N GLY A 144 -11.02 -3.28 0.74
CA GLY A 144 -9.90 -2.67 0.04
C GLY A 144 -9.66 -3.33 -1.31
N PRO A 145 -8.64 -2.89 -2.06
CA PRO A 145 -8.32 -3.44 -3.37
C PRO A 145 -8.03 -4.94 -3.31
N PHE A 146 -8.69 -5.71 -4.16
CA PHE A 146 -8.42 -7.13 -4.39
C PHE A 146 -8.74 -7.43 -5.86
N LEU A 147 -7.77 -8.01 -6.56
CA LEU A 147 -7.77 -8.30 -7.99
C LEU A 147 -7.62 -9.81 -8.20
N HIS A 148 -7.75 -10.29 -9.44
CA HIS A 148 -7.72 -11.71 -9.79
C HIS A 148 -6.43 -12.41 -9.36
N ARG A 149 -5.28 -11.73 -9.37
CA ARG A 149 -4.00 -12.32 -8.93
C ARG A 149 -3.53 -11.86 -7.57
N THR A 150 -4.34 -11.08 -6.82
CA THR A 150 -3.97 -10.67 -5.45
C THR A 150 -3.75 -11.88 -4.53
N VAL A 151 -4.42 -13.00 -4.79
CA VAL A 151 -4.21 -14.27 -4.07
C VAL A 151 -2.77 -14.80 -4.19
N GLU A 152 -2.00 -14.40 -5.21
CA GLU A 152 -0.60 -14.82 -5.39
C GLU A 152 0.38 -14.15 -4.41
N LEU A 153 -0.06 -13.10 -3.70
CA LEU A 153 0.77 -12.35 -2.75
C LEU A 153 1.04 -13.11 -1.45
N GLY A 154 0.33 -14.21 -1.17
CA GLY A 154 0.61 -15.05 -0.02
C GLY A 154 -0.54 -15.99 0.33
N THR A 155 -0.59 -16.41 1.59
CA THR A 155 -1.60 -17.32 2.10
C THR A 155 -2.92 -16.60 2.36
N TYR A 156 -4.01 -17.17 1.85
CA TYR A 156 -5.38 -16.75 2.15
C TYR A 156 -6.12 -17.88 2.86
N LEU A 157 -6.87 -17.52 3.90
CA LEU A 157 -7.73 -18.42 4.66
C LEU A 157 -9.17 -17.96 4.54
N GLY A 158 -10.08 -18.92 4.38
CA GLY A 158 -11.51 -18.68 4.24
C GLY A 158 -12.33 -19.55 5.16
N ILE A 159 -13.51 -19.06 5.56
CA ILE A 159 -14.51 -19.84 6.29
C ILE A 159 -15.77 -19.91 5.45
N ARG A 160 -16.29 -21.13 5.26
CA ARG A 160 -17.52 -21.39 4.52
C ARG A 160 -18.70 -21.70 5.45
N ARG A 161 -19.90 -21.32 5.02
CA ARG A 161 -21.18 -21.73 5.60
C ARG A 161 -22.09 -22.18 4.47
N ASN A 162 -22.64 -23.38 4.59
CA ASN A 162 -23.48 -24.00 3.56
C ASN A 162 -22.84 -23.95 2.16
N GLY A 163 -21.54 -24.25 2.08
CA GLY A 163 -20.75 -24.20 0.84
C GLY A 163 -20.34 -22.80 0.36
N THR A 164 -20.87 -21.72 0.93
CA THR A 164 -20.57 -20.33 0.51
C THR A 164 -19.44 -19.73 1.34
N LEU A 165 -18.47 -19.06 0.71
CA LEU A 165 -17.43 -18.28 1.40
C LEU A 165 -18.06 -17.06 2.11
N VAL A 166 -18.01 -17.04 3.44
CA VAL A 166 -18.61 -15.97 4.26
C VAL A 166 -17.59 -15.10 4.98
N ALA A 167 -16.34 -15.53 5.09
CA ALA A 167 -15.28 -14.71 5.66
C ALA A 167 -13.94 -15.13 5.08
N MET A 168 -13.03 -14.18 4.92
CA MET A 168 -11.64 -14.45 4.57
C MET A 168 -10.68 -13.45 5.20
N ALA A 169 -9.41 -13.84 5.28
CA ALA A 169 -8.27 -12.98 5.55
C ALA A 169 -7.06 -13.57 4.82
N GLY A 170 -6.07 -12.75 4.50
CA GLY A 170 -4.85 -13.27 3.89
C GLY A 170 -3.66 -12.35 4.05
N GLU A 171 -2.61 -12.68 3.32
CA GLU A 171 -1.33 -12.00 3.32
C GLU A 171 -1.25 -11.00 2.16
N ARG A 172 -0.47 -9.92 2.32
CA ARG A 172 -0.29 -8.90 1.27
C ARG A 172 1.17 -8.47 1.08
N LEU A 173 1.67 -7.48 1.81
CA LEU A 173 3.09 -7.15 1.75
C LEU A 173 3.93 -8.16 2.54
N HIS A 174 5.15 -8.41 2.06
CA HIS A 174 6.07 -9.38 2.64
C HIS A 174 7.50 -8.83 2.70
N PRO A 175 7.78 -7.80 3.53
CA PRO A 175 9.15 -7.38 3.80
C PRO A 175 9.95 -8.51 4.46
N PRO A 176 11.28 -8.60 4.29
CA PRO A 176 12.11 -9.54 5.02
C PRO A 176 11.82 -9.58 6.54
N GLY A 177 11.43 -10.74 7.05
CA GLY A 177 11.07 -10.95 8.47
C GLY A 177 9.68 -10.48 8.89
N TRP A 178 8.87 -9.94 7.97
CA TRP A 178 7.54 -9.39 8.26
C TRP A 178 6.52 -9.80 7.22
N THR A 179 5.28 -10.03 7.64
CA THR A 179 4.19 -10.34 6.70
C THR A 179 2.93 -9.58 7.08
N GLU A 180 2.32 -8.93 6.10
CA GLU A 180 1.16 -8.09 6.29
C GLU A 180 -0.12 -8.91 6.26
N ILE A 181 -0.96 -8.76 7.29
CA ILE A 181 -2.33 -9.27 7.29
C ILE A 181 -3.24 -8.26 6.60
N SER A 182 -4.03 -8.76 5.64
CA SER A 182 -4.85 -7.98 4.73
C SER A 182 -6.15 -8.71 4.39
N ALA A 183 -7.03 -8.03 3.65
CA ALA A 183 -8.27 -8.57 3.09
C ALA A 183 -9.17 -9.24 4.14
N VAL A 184 -9.15 -8.73 5.37
CA VAL A 184 -10.00 -9.22 6.45
C VAL A 184 -11.42 -8.75 6.20
N CYS A 185 -12.28 -9.66 5.76
CA CYS A 185 -13.69 -9.36 5.55
C CYS A 185 -14.60 -10.50 6.03
N THR A 186 -15.81 -10.12 6.40
CA THR A 186 -16.89 -11.03 6.77
C THR A 186 -18.18 -10.53 6.16
N ASP A 187 -18.87 -11.43 5.49
CA ASP A 187 -20.19 -11.23 4.90
C ASP A 187 -21.14 -10.62 5.95
N PRO A 188 -21.93 -9.58 5.60
CA PRO A 188 -22.86 -8.95 6.53
C PRO A 188 -23.76 -9.94 7.29
N ALA A 189 -24.22 -11.01 6.63
CA ALA A 189 -25.09 -12.02 7.23
C ALA A 189 -24.36 -12.94 8.23
N ALA A 190 -23.02 -12.97 8.22
CA ALA A 190 -22.18 -13.79 9.09
C ALA A 190 -21.42 -12.98 10.17
N ARG A 191 -21.69 -11.69 10.30
CA ARG A 191 -21.08 -10.82 11.33
C ARG A 191 -21.54 -11.20 12.75
N GLY A 192 -20.81 -10.71 13.75
CA GLY A 192 -21.09 -10.99 15.17
C GLY A 192 -20.66 -12.38 15.66
N GLN A 193 -20.14 -13.23 14.79
CA GLN A 193 -19.70 -14.61 15.11
C GLN A 193 -18.19 -14.73 15.38
N GLY A 194 -17.45 -13.62 15.47
CA GLY A 194 -16.00 -13.62 15.69
C GLY A 194 -15.16 -14.24 14.55
N LEU A 195 -15.68 -14.32 13.32
CA LEU A 195 -14.99 -14.93 12.18
C LEU A 195 -13.71 -14.18 11.78
N GLY A 196 -13.78 -12.85 11.66
CA GLY A 196 -12.61 -12.02 11.36
C GLY A 196 -11.50 -12.19 12.39
N THR A 197 -11.83 -12.21 13.68
CA THR A 197 -10.88 -12.47 14.77
C THR A 197 -10.19 -13.83 14.62
N ARG A 198 -10.97 -14.89 14.38
CA ARG A 198 -10.43 -16.25 14.18
C ARG A 198 -9.47 -16.29 12.99
N LEU A 199 -9.85 -15.68 11.87
CA LEU A 199 -9.03 -15.64 10.66
C LEU A 199 -7.75 -14.83 10.86
N VAL A 200 -7.80 -13.66 11.52
CA VAL A 200 -6.60 -12.86 11.84
C VAL A 200 -5.63 -13.68 12.70
N ARG A 201 -6.11 -14.37 13.73
CA ARG A 201 -5.28 -15.24 14.58
C ARG A 201 -4.67 -16.40 13.80
N ALA A 202 -5.41 -16.99 12.86
CA ALA A 202 -4.95 -18.10 12.04
C ALA A 202 -3.91 -17.69 11.00
N VAL A 203 -4.10 -16.55 10.34
CA VAL A 203 -3.09 -16.00 9.42
C VAL A 203 -1.83 -15.66 10.21
N ALA A 204 -1.96 -14.99 11.36
CA ALA A 204 -0.82 -14.69 12.23
C ALA A 204 -0.09 -15.94 12.73
N HIS A 205 -0.82 -17.02 12.99
CA HIS A 205 -0.21 -18.31 13.37
C HIS A 205 0.67 -18.83 12.24
N GLY A 206 0.16 -18.88 11.01
CA GLY A 206 0.94 -19.30 9.84
C GLY A 206 2.14 -18.39 9.56
N ILE A 207 2.04 -17.08 9.81
CA ILE A 207 3.16 -16.14 9.71
C ILE A 207 4.26 -16.49 10.73
N ARG A 208 3.88 -16.69 12.00
CA ARG A 208 4.83 -17.01 13.08
C ARG A 208 5.48 -18.38 12.93
N GLU A 209 4.76 -19.38 12.41
CA GLU A 209 5.33 -20.70 12.14
C GLU A 209 6.52 -20.64 11.16
N ARG A 210 6.57 -19.62 10.31
CA ARG A 210 7.66 -19.38 9.36
C ARG A 210 8.75 -18.45 9.90
N GLY A 211 8.67 -18.04 11.16
CA GLY A 211 9.63 -17.13 11.80
C GLY A 211 9.47 -15.66 11.41
N GLU A 212 8.29 -15.26 10.92
CA GLU A 212 7.99 -13.89 10.51
C GLU A 212 7.11 -13.18 11.55
N THR A 213 7.13 -11.84 11.54
CA THR A 213 6.31 -11.01 12.43
C THR A 213 5.10 -10.41 11.67
N PRO A 214 3.86 -10.60 12.16
CA PRO A 214 2.68 -9.98 11.58
C PRO A 214 2.66 -8.45 11.74
N PHE A 215 2.18 -7.76 10.72
CA PHE A 215 1.79 -6.35 10.79
C PHE A 215 0.55 -6.10 9.94
N LEU A 216 -0.06 -4.92 10.05
CA LEU A 216 -1.18 -4.53 9.19
C LEU A 216 -1.30 -3.01 9.10
N HIS A 217 -2.08 -2.58 8.11
CA HIS A 217 -2.53 -1.20 8.02
C HIS A 217 -4.05 -1.12 8.02
N THR A 218 -4.58 -0.03 8.56
CA THR A 218 -6.01 0.32 8.45
C THR A 218 -6.17 1.85 8.39
N ALA A 219 -7.33 2.31 7.94
CA ALA A 219 -7.64 3.74 7.95
C ALA A 219 -7.69 4.23 9.40
N ALA A 220 -7.11 5.41 9.68
CA ALA A 220 -7.10 5.98 11.03
C ALA A 220 -8.53 6.24 11.55
N ALA A 221 -9.48 6.47 10.65
CA ALA A 221 -10.91 6.62 10.97
C ALA A 221 -11.61 5.29 11.31
N ASN A 222 -11.02 4.13 11.01
CA ASN A 222 -11.61 2.82 11.30
C ASN A 222 -11.31 2.39 12.74
N THR A 223 -11.84 3.14 13.70
CA THR A 223 -11.58 2.95 15.12
C THR A 223 -12.04 1.59 15.64
N ASP A 224 -13.07 1.00 15.03
CA ASP A 224 -13.55 -0.35 15.38
C ASP A 224 -12.51 -1.42 15.05
N ALA A 225 -11.95 -1.38 13.84
CA ALA A 225 -10.88 -2.30 13.47
C ALA A 225 -9.63 -2.10 14.34
N ILE A 226 -9.28 -0.85 14.64
CA ILE A 226 -8.12 -0.55 15.51
C ILE A 226 -8.31 -1.14 16.91
N ARG A 227 -9.47 -0.90 17.55
CA ARG A 227 -9.79 -1.49 18.86
C ARG A 227 -9.76 -3.02 18.82
N LEU A 228 -10.29 -3.60 17.75
CA LEU A 228 -10.21 -5.05 17.54
C LEU A 228 -8.75 -5.49 17.50
N TYR A 229 -7.92 -4.92 16.63
CA TYR A 229 -6.51 -5.33 16.50
C TYR A 229 -5.71 -5.13 17.79
N GLU A 230 -5.91 -4.01 18.50
CA GLU A 230 -5.30 -3.77 19.82
C GLU A 230 -5.73 -4.85 20.83
N SER A 231 -7.03 -5.19 20.89
CA SER A 231 -7.52 -6.26 21.77
C SER A 231 -6.97 -7.65 21.42
N LEU A 232 -6.51 -7.85 20.18
CA LEU A 232 -5.87 -9.10 19.76
C LEU A 232 -4.39 -9.17 20.14
N GLY A 233 -3.75 -8.03 20.47
CA GLY A 233 -2.34 -7.94 20.84
C GLY A 233 -1.46 -7.23 19.80
N PHE A 234 -2.06 -6.51 18.84
CA PHE A 234 -1.31 -5.57 18.00
C PHE A 234 -1.08 -4.26 18.74
N ARG A 235 0.07 -3.62 18.50
CA ARG A 235 0.35 -2.26 18.97
C ARG A 235 0.43 -1.30 17.80
N LEU A 236 -0.12 -0.10 17.99
CA LEU A 236 0.08 1.03 17.08
C LEU A 236 1.57 1.35 16.96
N ARG A 237 2.11 1.26 15.73
CA ARG A 237 3.50 1.57 15.43
C ARG A 237 3.67 3.02 15.01
N ARG A 238 2.92 3.45 14.00
CA ARG A 238 3.10 4.76 13.35
C ARG A 238 1.88 5.24 12.57
N GLY A 239 1.86 6.54 12.27
CA GLY A 239 0.98 7.13 11.28
C GLY A 239 1.47 6.86 9.86
N THR A 240 0.53 6.84 8.90
CA THR A 240 0.82 6.76 7.48
C THR A 240 -0.28 7.43 6.65
N ALA A 241 -0.14 7.43 5.33
CA ALA A 241 -1.15 7.92 4.41
C ALA A 241 -1.51 6.84 3.37
N PHE A 242 -2.81 6.71 3.09
CA PHE A 242 -3.27 6.08 1.87
C PHE A 242 -3.59 7.19 0.88
N LEU A 243 -2.78 7.27 -0.16
CA LEU A 243 -2.79 8.32 -1.16
C LEU A 243 -2.95 7.67 -2.54
N ALA A 244 -3.69 8.32 -3.43
CA ALA A 244 -3.59 8.07 -4.86
C ALA A 244 -3.43 9.40 -5.59
N ALA A 245 -2.65 9.38 -6.66
CA ALA A 245 -2.41 10.55 -7.48
C ALA A 245 -2.44 10.19 -8.96
N ARG A 246 -2.82 11.15 -9.79
CA ARG A 246 -2.90 11.01 -11.24
C ARG A 246 -1.61 11.48 -11.89
N VAL A 247 -1.08 10.64 -12.78
CA VAL A 247 0.07 10.96 -13.63
C VAL A 247 -0.30 12.11 -14.59
N PRO A 248 0.57 13.12 -14.75
CA PRO A 248 0.36 14.18 -15.74
C PRO A 248 0.10 13.62 -17.14
N ARG A 249 -0.92 14.14 -17.84
CA ARG A 249 -1.26 13.71 -19.22
C ARG A 249 -0.25 14.22 -20.26
N ARG A 250 0.49 15.28 -19.94
CA ARG A 250 1.58 15.82 -20.77
C ARG A 250 2.89 15.59 -20.01
N PRO A 251 3.94 15.05 -20.65
CA PRO A 251 5.26 15.02 -20.04
C PRO A 251 5.64 16.46 -19.68
N THR A 252 6.15 16.68 -18.47
CA THR A 252 6.78 17.93 -18.09
C THR A 252 7.89 18.22 -19.10
N ALA A 253 7.73 19.30 -19.87
CA ALA A 253 8.84 19.80 -20.65
C ALA A 253 9.96 20.12 -19.65
N GLY A 254 11.14 19.51 -19.83
CA GLY A 254 12.31 19.83 -19.03
C GLY A 254 12.59 21.34 -19.04
N PRO A 255 13.38 21.86 -18.08
CA PRO A 255 13.71 23.28 -18.04
C PRO A 255 14.19 23.73 -19.43
N PRO A 256 13.77 24.92 -19.91
CA PRO A 256 14.09 25.35 -21.26
C PRO A 256 15.59 25.27 -21.46
N ALA A 257 16.03 24.46 -22.43
CA ALA A 257 17.42 24.41 -22.83
C ALA A 257 17.89 25.84 -23.07
N CYS A 258 18.90 26.27 -22.33
CA CYS A 258 19.52 27.57 -22.49
C CYS A 258 19.88 27.71 -23.96
N ARG A 259 19.11 28.53 -24.70
CA ARG A 259 19.43 28.86 -26.09
C ARG A 259 20.80 29.52 -26.03
N ARG A 260 21.84 28.81 -26.46
CA ARG A 260 23.14 29.41 -26.72
C ARG A 260 22.86 30.60 -27.63
N ARG A 261 23.11 31.82 -27.12
CA ARG A 261 23.11 33.03 -27.93
C ARG A 261 24.01 32.75 -29.12
N GLY A 262 23.43 32.73 -30.31
CA GLY A 262 24.16 32.62 -31.56
C GLY A 262 25.25 33.67 -31.57
N GLN A 263 26.46 33.21 -31.92
CA GLN A 263 27.59 34.05 -32.24
C GLN A 263 27.15 35.11 -33.26
N SER A 264 27.31 36.37 -32.87
CA SER A 264 27.32 37.50 -33.78
C SER A 264 28.46 37.28 -34.77
N SER A 265 28.14 37.00 -36.04
CA SER A 265 29.08 37.20 -37.14
C SER A 265 28.84 38.60 -37.68
N ALA A 266 29.79 39.48 -37.38
CA ALA A 266 29.86 40.84 -37.88
C ALA A 266 29.98 40.83 -39.42
N GLY A 267 29.39 41.86 -40.02
CA GLY A 267 29.16 41.99 -41.45
C GLY A 267 30.42 42.00 -42.29
N ARG A 268 30.25 41.53 -43.53
CA ARG A 268 31.13 41.85 -44.65
C ARG A 268 30.28 42.59 -45.67
N ALA A 269 30.64 43.84 -45.92
CA ALA A 269 30.00 44.73 -46.88
C ALA A 269 30.13 44.22 -48.32
N PRO A 270 29.20 44.58 -49.22
CA PRO A 270 29.33 44.28 -50.64
C PRO A 270 30.26 45.29 -51.31
N VAL A 271 31.14 44.81 -52.19
CA VAL A 271 31.82 45.63 -53.19
C VAL A 271 31.31 45.15 -54.54
N GLU A 272 30.66 46.05 -55.26
CA GLU A 272 30.19 45.91 -56.64
C GLU A 272 31.12 46.75 -57.57
N PRO A 273 30.96 46.73 -58.90
CA PRO A 273 31.89 46.02 -59.79
C PRO A 273 32.69 46.95 -60.73
N LEU A 274 33.77 46.40 -61.32
CA LEU A 274 34.27 46.62 -62.69
C LEU A 274 35.35 45.57 -63.00
#